data_AF-A0A2M8NIX8-F1
#
_entry.id   AF-A0A2M8NIX8-F1
#
_cell.length_a   1.000
_cell.length_b   1.000
_cell.length_c   1.000
_cell.angle_alpha   90.00
_cell.angle_beta   90.00
_cell.angle_gamma   90.00
#
_symmetry.space_group_name_H-M   'P 1'
#
loop_
_entity.id
_entity.type
_entity.pdbx_description
1 polymer ?
#
loop_
_entity_poly.entity_id
_entity_poly.type
_entity_poly.pdbx_seq_one_letter_code
_entity_poly.pdbx_strand_id
1 'polypeptide(L)'
;MEVTMIADYACEVGECPVWQPVTQTLYWVDIPRGHLFRYHPETGRHERIYEAGRTIGGLCAAADGALLLFLDKGAVWRWHDGAVTV
;
A
#
# COMPACT_ATOMS: atom_id res chain seq x y z
N MET A 1 12.78 -19.24 14.65
CA MET A 1 12.18 -18.08 13.98
C MET A 1 10.69 -18.36 13.91
N GLU A 2 9.87 -17.62 14.65
CA GLU A 2 8.42 -17.79 14.63
C GLU A 2 7.83 -16.91 13.54
N VAL A 3 6.85 -17.45 12.81
CA VAL A 3 6.11 -16.75 11.76
C VAL A 3 4.70 -16.53 12.26
N THR A 4 4.25 -15.28 12.24
CA THR A 4 2.92 -14.88 12.69
C THR A 4 2.19 -14.13 11.58
N MET A 5 0.90 -14.39 11.43
CA MET A 5 0.05 -13.67 10.49
C MET A 5 -0.32 -12.30 11.07
N ILE A 6 0.09 -11.22 10.40
CA ILE A 6 -0.17 -9.84 10.83
C ILE A 6 -1.39 -9.21 10.17
N ALA A 7 -1.88 -9.77 9.07
CA ALA A 7 -3.05 -9.31 8.34
C ALA A 7 -3.58 -10.45 7.46
N ASP A 8 -4.91 -10.60 7.40
CA ASP A 8 -5.59 -11.60 6.57
C ASP A 8 -6.72 -10.94 5.78
N TYR A 9 -6.42 -10.56 4.54
CA TYR A 9 -7.34 -9.83 3.66
C TYR A 9 -7.82 -10.65 2.47
N ALA A 10 -7.40 -11.92 2.36
CA ALA A 10 -7.67 -12.74 1.17
C ALA A 10 -7.39 -11.99 -0.16
N CYS A 11 -6.24 -11.29 -0.23
CA CYS A 11 -5.80 -10.61 -1.44
C CYS A 11 -5.78 -11.59 -2.61
N GLU A 12 -6.20 -11.14 -3.79
CA GLU A 12 -6.08 -11.95 -4.99
C GLU A 12 -4.61 -12.09 -5.38
N VAL A 13 -3.90 -10.94 -5.40
CA VAL A 13 -2.44 -10.89 -5.51
C VAL A 13 -1.91 -9.82 -4.56
N GLY A 14 -1.60 -10.24 -3.33
CA GLY A 14 -0.93 -9.38 -2.34
C GLY A 14 0.54 -9.19 -2.72
N GLU A 15 0.95 -7.96 -3.01
CA GLU A 15 2.30 -7.66 -3.53
C GLU A 15 2.80 -6.26 -3.14
N CYS A 16 4.06 -5.99 -3.50
CA CYS A 16 4.76 -4.73 -3.30
C CYS A 16 4.83 -4.29 -1.82
N PRO A 17 5.33 -5.15 -0.91
CA PRO A 17 5.60 -4.73 0.46
C PRO A 17 6.68 -3.63 0.45
N VAL A 18 6.32 -2.43 0.89
CA VAL A 18 7.22 -1.27 0.97
C VAL A 18 7.16 -0.64 2.34
N TRP A 19 8.32 -0.44 2.95
CA TRP A 19 8.47 0.32 4.18
C TRP A 19 8.57 1.82 3.89
N GLN A 20 7.72 2.62 4.53
CA GLN A 20 7.82 4.08 4.53
C GLN A 20 8.50 4.54 5.83
N PRO A 21 9.78 4.98 5.76
CA PRO A 21 10.53 5.36 6.96
C PRO A 21 9.95 6.59 7.68
N VAL A 22 9.28 7.52 7.00
CA VAL A 22 8.73 8.73 7.65
C VAL A 22 7.57 8.37 8.58
N THR A 23 6.67 7.48 8.15
CA THR A 23 5.49 7.10 8.92
C THR A 23 5.68 5.81 9.73
N GLN A 24 6.84 5.14 9.60
CA GLN A 24 7.13 3.84 10.20
C GLN A 24 6.02 2.82 9.89
N THR A 25 5.63 2.75 8.62
CA THR A 25 4.46 1.97 8.18
C THR A 25 4.86 1.06 7.02
N LEU A 26 4.41 -0.19 7.06
CA LEU A 26 4.48 -1.11 5.93
C LEU A 26 3.24 -0.93 5.05
N TYR A 27 3.43 -0.74 3.75
CA TYR A 27 2.38 -0.68 2.75
C TYR A 27 2.46 -1.86 1.80
N TRP A 28 1.33 -2.29 1.25
CA TRP A 28 1.24 -3.29 0.18
C TRP A 28 -0.06 -3.10 -0.59
N VAL A 29 -0.18 -3.77 -1.74
CA VAL A 29 -1.38 -3.72 -2.59
C VAL A 29 -1.98 -5.10 -2.83
N ASP A 30 -3.28 -5.13 -3.14
CA ASP A 30 -3.91 -6.22 -3.87
C ASP A 30 -4.04 -5.78 -5.33
N ILE A 31 -3.16 -6.31 -6.20
CA ILE A 31 -2.92 -5.74 -7.54
C ILE A 31 -4.22 -5.69 -8.38
N PRO A 32 -4.93 -6.81 -8.64
CA PRO A 32 -6.10 -6.80 -9.51
C PRO A 32 -7.21 -5.90 -8.97
N ARG A 33 -7.41 -5.91 -7.65
CA ARG A 33 -8.46 -5.13 -6.98
C ARG A 33 -8.13 -3.66 -6.79
N GLY A 34 -6.86 -3.27 -6.93
CA GLY A 34 -6.45 -1.88 -6.73
C GLY A 34 -6.60 -1.41 -5.29
N HIS A 35 -6.51 -2.32 -4.33
CA HIS A 35 -6.52 -1.97 -2.91
C HIS A 35 -5.11 -1.63 -2.45
N LEU A 36 -5.00 -0.59 -1.63
CA LEU A 36 -3.79 -0.24 -0.89
C LEU A 36 -4.05 -0.44 0.60
N PHE A 37 -3.12 -1.10 1.26
CA PHE A 37 -3.17 -1.41 2.68
C PHE A 37 -1.99 -0.82 3.42
N ARG A 38 -2.13 -0.68 4.73
CA ARG A 38 -1.05 -0.29 5.63
C ARG A 38 -1.04 -1.14 6.89
N TYR A 39 0.14 -1.25 7.50
CA TYR A 39 0.38 -1.88 8.79
C TYR A 39 1.36 -1.05 9.64
N HIS A 40 0.99 -0.80 10.89
CA HIS A 40 1.76 -0.07 11.89
C HIS A 40 2.33 -1.04 12.93
N PRO A 41 3.63 -1.42 12.87
CA PRO A 41 4.20 -2.42 13.75
C PRO A 41 4.11 -2.09 15.25
N GLU A 42 4.18 -0.80 15.61
CA GLU A 42 4.10 -0.35 17.01
C GLU A 42 2.75 -0.68 17.67
N THR A 43 1.67 -0.64 16.90
CA THR A 43 0.30 -0.84 17.42
C THR A 43 -0.32 -2.17 16.98
N GLY A 44 0.33 -2.89 16.06
CA GLY A 44 -0.24 -4.05 15.38
C GLY A 44 -1.39 -3.72 14.43
N ARG A 45 -1.74 -2.44 14.24
CA ARG A 45 -2.91 -2.05 13.44
C ARG A 45 -2.63 -2.18 11.95
N HIS A 46 -3.48 -2.91 11.25
CA HIS A 46 -3.55 -2.94 9.79
C HIS A 46 -4.93 -2.51 9.30
N GLU A 47 -4.98 -1.91 8.11
CA GLU A 47 -6.25 -1.49 7.48
C GLU A 47 -6.08 -1.34 5.96
N ARG A 48 -7.17 -1.51 5.20
CA ARG A 48 -7.27 -1.06 3.80
C ARG A 48 -7.51 0.44 3.82
N ILE A 49 -6.58 1.22 3.26
CA ILE A 49 -6.61 2.69 3.33
C ILE A 49 -7.09 3.36 2.06
N TYR A 50 -7.05 2.66 0.93
CA TYR A 50 -7.43 3.24 -0.35
C TYR A 50 -7.83 2.15 -1.36
N GLU A 51 -8.72 2.51 -2.28
CA GLU A 51 -9.15 1.70 -3.40
C GLU A 51 -9.16 2.59 -4.64
N ALA A 52 -8.33 2.26 -5.63
CA ALA A 52 -8.15 3.09 -6.82
C ALA A 52 -9.29 2.95 -7.84
N GLY A 53 -10.18 1.96 -7.67
CA GLY A 53 -11.19 1.58 -8.67
C GLY A 53 -10.60 1.00 -9.97
N ARG A 54 -9.30 0.69 -9.96
CA ARG A 54 -8.50 0.15 -11.08
C ARG A 54 -7.23 -0.49 -10.54
N THR A 55 -6.54 -1.29 -11.35
CA THR A 55 -5.33 -2.01 -10.96
C THR A 55 -4.23 -1.06 -10.47
N ILE A 56 -3.63 -1.39 -9.32
CA ILE A 56 -2.37 -0.80 -8.85
C ILE A 56 -1.30 -1.86 -9.07
N GLY A 57 -0.50 -1.73 -10.13
CA GLY A 57 0.53 -2.70 -10.51
C GLY A 57 1.78 -2.66 -9.64
N GLY A 58 1.98 -1.57 -8.89
CA GLY A 58 3.03 -1.47 -7.89
C GLY A 58 3.04 -0.13 -7.18
N LEU A 59 3.95 0.04 -6.23
CA LEU A 59 4.15 1.29 -5.50
C LEU A 59 5.59 1.48 -5.03
N CYS A 60 5.98 2.72 -4.75
CA CYS A 60 7.20 3.02 -4.02
C CYS A 60 7.00 4.15 -3.01
N ALA A 61 7.83 4.15 -1.97
CA ALA A 61 7.86 5.22 -0.97
C ALA A 61 8.56 6.46 -1.53
N ALA A 62 7.90 7.61 -1.40
CA ALA A 62 8.51 8.92 -1.63
C ALA A 62 9.18 9.43 -0.33
N ALA A 63 10.15 10.33 -0.47
CA ALA A 63 10.96 10.82 0.64
C ALA A 63 10.18 11.66 1.68
N ASP A 64 9.02 12.19 1.30
CA ASP A 64 8.18 13.07 2.12
C ASP A 64 7.06 12.33 2.87
N GLY A 65 7.07 10.99 2.85
CA GLY A 65 6.02 10.18 3.47
C GLY A 65 4.91 9.75 2.50
N ALA A 66 4.87 10.29 1.29
CA ALA A 66 3.91 9.87 0.28
C ALA A 66 4.27 8.51 -0.35
N LEU A 67 3.35 8.00 -1.15
CA LEU A 67 3.53 6.84 -2.02
C LEU A 67 3.29 7.27 -3.47
N LEU A 68 4.14 6.77 -4.38
CA LEU A 68 3.82 6.77 -5.80
C LEU A 68 3.18 5.43 -6.13
N LEU A 69 1.98 5.47 -6.72
CA LEU A 69 1.21 4.32 -7.15
C LEU A 69 1.34 4.21 -8.67
N PHE A 70 1.76 3.04 -9.15
CA PHE A 70 1.85 2.75 -10.57
C PHE A 70 0.61 1.97 -10.99
N LEU A 71 -0.26 2.58 -11.80
CA LEU A 71 -1.55 2.02 -12.18
C LEU A 71 -1.51 1.47 -13.62
N ASP A 72 -2.58 0.77 -14.01
CA ASP A 72 -2.72 0.30 -15.39
C ASP A 72 -2.64 1.46 -16.40
N LYS A 73 -2.26 1.12 -17.63
CA LYS A 73 -2.10 2.08 -18.74
C LYS A 73 -1.05 3.18 -18.48
N GLY A 74 -0.08 2.91 -17.59
CA GLY A 74 1.08 3.77 -17.35
C GLY A 74 0.80 5.02 -16.51
N ALA A 75 -0.37 5.11 -15.85
CA ALA A 75 -0.67 6.22 -14.96
C ALA A 75 0.17 6.13 -13.67
N VAL A 76 0.59 7.28 -13.15
CA VAL A 76 1.30 7.39 -11.87
C VAL A 76 0.53 8.36 -10.99
N TRP A 77 0.01 7.88 -9.86
CA TRP A 77 -0.68 8.73 -8.89
C TRP A 77 0.17 8.89 -7.65
N ARG A 78 0.13 10.06 -7.02
CA ARG A 78 0.75 10.29 -5.72
C ARG A 78 -0.33 10.20 -4.65
N TRP A 79 -0.20 9.24 -3.73
CA TRP A 79 -1.05 9.13 -2.54
C TRP A 79 -0.32 9.67 -1.32
N HIS A 80 -0.97 10.54 -0.55
CA HIS A 80 -0.41 11.11 0.67
C HIS A 80 -1.53 11.34 1.69
N ASP A 81 -1.53 10.53 2.75
CA ASP A 81 -2.47 10.61 3.87
C ASP A 81 -3.95 10.72 3.45
N GLY A 82 -4.36 9.81 2.57
CA GLY A 82 -5.74 9.73 2.06
C GLY A 82 -6.03 10.63 0.87
N ALA A 83 -5.16 11.59 0.54
CA ALA A 83 -5.29 12.43 -0.65
C ALA A 83 -4.56 11.83 -1.85
N VAL A 84 -5.13 12.01 -3.04
CA VAL A 84 -4.53 11.56 -4.31
C VAL A 84 -4.33 12.75 -5.24
N THR A 85 -3.14 12.81 -5.85
CA THR A 85 -2.82 13.68 -6.99
C THR A 85 -2.53 12.81 -8.20
N VAL A 86 -3.19 13.12 -9.32
CA VAL A 86 -3.11 12.38 -10.60
C VAL A 86 -2.12 13.03 -11.55
#